data_AF-A0AB40B881-F1
#
_entry.id   AF-A0AB40B881-F1
#
_cell.length_a   1.000
_cell.length_b   1.000
_cell.length_c   1.000
_cell.angle_alpha   90.00
_cell.angle_beta   90.00
_cell.angle_gamma   90.00
#
_symmetry.space_group_name_H-M   'P 1'
#
loop_
_entity.id
_entity.type
_entity.pdbx_description
1 polymer ?
#
loop_
_entity_poly.entity_id
_entity_poly.type
_entity_poly.pdbx_seq_one_letter_code
_entity_poly.pdbx_strand_id
1 'polypeptide(L)'
;MEIDYCSRLTAVLDVVRILLLQGLAFRNHDESSSSKNKVNFLEILNWYAKRVEEVGNVINKNAPGNNQLTSPMIQKQLVNTCAAKTTLAIINEIGDSNFSLMVDESWDKSIKEQMAVILRFVNKQVLEVLQNVCQDGSVADQKGLASSLISKMENFEFVFVLHLMMKVLGIKNELSNVLQQKDQNIVNTMALVDTVKDRIQDLRDNRWDELLEEVQSFCDRMYTPVPNIEDKIPVQGRSRHEG
;
A
#
# COMPACT_ATOMS: atom_id res chain seq x y z
N MET A 1 30.84 -8.66 -21.49
CA MET A 1 29.39 -8.79 -21.77
C MET A 1 28.57 -8.88 -20.48
N GLU A 2 28.80 -9.89 -19.61
CA GLU A 2 28.07 -10.01 -18.33
C GLU A 2 28.50 -8.96 -17.31
N ILE A 3 29.81 -8.68 -17.19
CA ILE A 3 30.35 -7.60 -16.35
C ILE A 3 29.79 -6.24 -16.79
N ASP A 4 29.83 -5.93 -18.08
CA ASP A 4 29.32 -4.64 -18.61
C ASP A 4 27.80 -4.49 -18.42
N TYR A 5 27.06 -5.60 -18.40
CA TYR A 5 25.64 -5.59 -18.09
C TYR A 5 25.38 -5.32 -16.60
N CYS A 6 26.11 -6.00 -15.71
CA CYS A 6 26.03 -5.75 -14.27
C CYS A 6 26.40 -4.30 -13.95
N SER A 7 27.48 -3.76 -14.51
CA SER A 7 27.89 -2.36 -14.32
C SER A 7 26.82 -1.37 -14.78
N ARG A 8 26.18 -1.63 -15.93
CA ARG A 8 25.03 -0.83 -16.41
C ARG A 8 23.85 -0.88 -15.45
N LEU A 9 23.46 -2.09 -15.03
CA LEU A 9 22.31 -2.30 -14.17
C LEU A 9 22.53 -1.61 -12.82
N THR A 10 23.71 -1.77 -12.23
CA THR A 10 24.10 -1.08 -11.00
C THR A 10 23.96 0.44 -11.15
N ALA A 11 24.51 1.01 -12.23
CA ALA A 11 24.42 2.44 -12.44
C ALA A 11 22.98 2.94 -12.61
N VAL A 12 22.13 2.17 -13.31
CA VAL A 12 20.69 2.47 -13.42
C VAL A 12 20.00 2.41 -12.06
N LEU A 13 20.31 1.39 -11.24
CA LEU A 13 19.75 1.25 -9.90
C LEU A 13 20.23 2.35 -8.95
N ASP A 14 21.44 2.86 -9.09
CA ASP A 14 21.94 4.00 -8.31
C ASP A 14 21.16 5.29 -8.64
N VAL A 15 20.87 5.52 -9.92
CA VAL A 15 20.01 6.63 -10.33
C VAL A 15 18.60 6.47 -9.79
N VAL A 16 18.03 5.26 -9.87
CA VAL A 16 16.71 4.92 -9.29
C VAL A 16 16.70 5.24 -7.79
N ARG A 17 17.74 4.82 -7.07
CA ARG A 17 17.89 5.05 -5.63
C ARG A 17 17.91 6.54 -5.30
N ILE A 18 18.65 7.36 -6.06
CA ILE A 18 18.67 8.81 -5.86
C ILE A 18 17.27 9.41 -6.04
N LEU A 19 16.57 9.03 -7.11
CA LEU A 19 15.21 9.51 -7.37
C LEU A 19 14.25 9.16 -6.24
N LEU A 20 14.32 7.92 -5.74
CA LEU A 20 13.49 7.45 -4.61
C LEU A 20 13.82 8.20 -3.32
N LEU A 21 15.10 8.35 -2.96
CA LEU A 21 15.52 9.02 -1.72
C LEU A 21 15.15 10.51 -1.71
N GLN A 22 15.09 11.15 -2.88
CA GLN A 22 14.75 12.57 -3.03
C GLN A 22 13.27 12.81 -3.35
N GLY A 23 12.46 11.76 -3.48
CA GLY A 23 11.05 11.88 -3.88
C GLY A 23 10.84 12.51 -5.26
N LEU A 24 11.82 12.35 -6.17
CA LEU A 24 11.76 12.93 -7.51
C LEU A 24 10.97 12.04 -8.46
N ALA A 25 10.16 12.67 -9.32
CA ALA A 25 9.44 11.96 -10.36
C ALA A 25 10.41 11.19 -11.26
N PHE A 26 10.15 9.90 -11.47
CA PHE A 26 10.97 9.03 -12.31
C PHE A 26 10.83 9.41 -13.79
N ARG A 27 9.57 9.64 -14.21
CA ARG A 27 9.19 9.97 -15.57
C ARG A 27 8.53 11.35 -15.67
N ASN A 28 8.68 12.04 -16.80
CA ASN A 28 8.04 13.31 -17.14
C ASN A 28 7.63 13.24 -18.63
N HIS A 29 6.95 14.27 -19.15
CA HIS A 29 6.17 14.14 -20.39
C HIS A 29 6.99 13.98 -21.69
N ASP A 30 8.25 14.42 -21.76
CA ASP A 30 9.06 14.40 -23.01
C ASP A 30 10.47 13.81 -22.83
N GLU A 31 10.69 12.64 -23.42
CA GLU A 31 11.98 11.92 -23.49
C GLU A 31 12.61 11.96 -24.89
N SER A 32 12.08 12.80 -25.79
CA SER A 32 12.56 12.88 -27.17
C SER A 32 14.04 13.28 -27.21
N SER A 33 14.75 12.82 -28.24
CA SER A 33 16.18 13.14 -28.43
C SER A 33 16.43 14.65 -28.58
N SER A 34 15.42 15.40 -29.01
CA SER A 34 15.39 16.86 -29.18
C SER A 34 15.03 17.64 -27.92
N SER A 35 14.53 16.99 -26.87
CA SER A 35 14.18 17.68 -25.62
C SER A 35 15.43 18.26 -24.94
N LYS A 36 15.29 19.49 -24.42
CA LYS A 36 16.31 20.16 -23.60
C LYS A 36 16.41 19.59 -22.18
N ASN A 37 15.37 18.88 -21.73
CA ASN A 37 15.32 18.21 -20.44
C ASN A 37 14.62 16.86 -20.64
N LYS A 38 15.41 15.80 -20.80
CA LYS A 38 14.94 14.46 -21.17
C LYS A 38 14.39 13.68 -19.99
N VAL A 39 13.80 14.35 -19.00
CA VAL A 39 13.28 13.76 -17.77
C VAL A 39 14.38 13.41 -16.75
N ASN A 40 14.03 13.46 -15.46
CA ASN A 40 14.96 13.28 -14.34
C ASN A 40 15.80 12.00 -14.45
N PHE A 41 15.21 10.86 -14.81
CA PHE A 41 15.95 9.60 -14.94
C PHE A 41 17.06 9.68 -15.99
N LEU A 42 16.76 10.10 -17.22
CA LEU A 42 17.75 10.17 -18.28
C LEU A 42 18.77 11.29 -18.05
N GLU A 43 18.36 12.44 -17.51
CA GLU A 43 19.28 13.53 -17.19
C GLU A 43 20.29 13.14 -16.11
N ILE A 44 19.84 12.51 -15.01
CA ILE A 44 20.74 12.07 -13.95
C ILE A 44 21.64 10.93 -14.44
N LEU A 45 21.12 9.99 -15.24
CA LEU A 45 21.93 8.92 -15.83
C LEU A 45 23.01 9.47 -16.79
N ASN A 46 22.66 10.46 -17.61
CA ASN A 46 23.61 11.15 -18.48
C ASN A 46 24.64 11.96 -17.70
N TRP A 47 24.22 12.62 -16.62
CA TRP A 47 25.12 13.33 -15.71
C TRP A 47 26.10 12.36 -15.03
N TYR A 48 25.62 11.19 -14.61
CA TYR A 48 26.43 10.17 -13.96
C TYR A 48 27.48 9.59 -14.92
N ALA A 49 27.05 9.23 -16.14
CA ALA A 49 27.93 8.74 -17.20
C ALA A 49 29.01 9.75 -17.62
N LYS A 50 28.76 11.06 -17.51
CA LYS A 50 29.75 12.10 -17.82
C LYS A 50 30.80 12.29 -16.72
N ARG A 51 30.51 11.87 -15.49
CA ARG A 51 31.38 12.10 -14.33
C ARG A 51 32.14 10.88 -13.88
N VAL A 52 31.60 9.69 -14.11
CA VAL A 52 32.24 8.43 -13.75
C VAL A 52 32.57 7.68 -15.03
N GLU A 53 33.86 7.54 -15.31
CA GLU A 53 34.36 6.96 -16.57
C GLU A 53 33.89 5.51 -16.76
N GLU A 54 33.93 4.69 -15.71
CA GLU A 54 33.45 3.31 -15.72
C GLU A 54 31.99 3.19 -16.17
N VAL A 55 31.17 4.12 -15.69
CA VAL A 55 29.75 4.25 -16.05
C VAL A 55 29.61 4.78 -17.47
N GLY A 56 30.37 5.82 -17.83
CA GLY A 56 30.40 6.37 -19.18
C GLY A 56 30.73 5.33 -20.24
N ASN A 57 31.61 4.38 -19.93
CA ASN A 57 32.07 3.32 -20.83
C ASN A 57 31.02 2.26 -21.12
N VAL A 58 29.97 2.14 -20.29
CA VAL A 58 28.99 1.06 -20.42
C VAL A 58 27.57 1.54 -20.74
N ILE A 59 27.25 2.83 -20.64
CA ILE A 59 25.88 3.37 -20.83
C ILE A 59 25.75 4.15 -22.14
N ASN A 60 24.52 4.46 -22.56
CA ASN A 60 24.20 5.28 -23.73
C ASN A 60 24.69 4.66 -25.06
N LYS A 61 25.53 5.40 -25.79
CA LYS A 61 26.04 4.99 -27.11
C LYS A 61 27.01 3.80 -27.02
N ASN A 62 27.56 3.54 -25.83
CA ASN A 62 28.48 2.44 -25.58
C ASN A 62 27.76 1.13 -25.22
N ALA A 63 26.44 1.21 -24.96
CA ALA A 63 25.60 0.04 -24.77
C ALA A 63 25.00 -0.43 -26.10
N PRO A 64 24.96 -1.75 -26.38
CA PRO A 64 24.14 -2.31 -27.47
C PRO A 64 22.70 -1.81 -27.40
N GLY A 65 22.10 -1.51 -28.55
CA GLY A 65 20.77 -0.89 -28.62
C GLY A 65 19.67 -1.66 -27.89
N ASN A 66 19.75 -3.00 -27.88
CA ASN A 66 18.84 -3.88 -27.14
C ASN A 66 19.13 -3.99 -25.63
N ASN A 67 20.16 -3.30 -25.13
CA ASN A 67 20.65 -3.41 -23.76
C ASN A 67 21.05 -2.05 -23.16
N GLN A 68 20.35 -0.98 -23.56
CA GLN A 68 20.56 0.37 -23.02
C GLN A 68 19.91 0.57 -21.65
N LEU A 69 18.94 -0.28 -21.28
CA LEU A 69 18.16 -0.21 -20.03
C LEU A 69 17.36 1.10 -19.83
N THR A 70 17.25 1.94 -20.85
CA THR A 70 16.60 3.26 -20.80
C THR A 70 15.24 3.28 -21.48
N SER A 71 14.79 2.19 -22.09
CA SER A 71 13.52 2.17 -22.82
C SER A 71 12.32 2.34 -21.88
N PRO A 72 11.19 2.89 -22.36
CA PRO A 72 9.99 3.08 -21.55
C PRO A 72 9.51 1.79 -20.87
N MET A 73 9.64 0.65 -21.57
CA MET A 73 9.25 -0.65 -21.04
C MET A 73 10.15 -1.09 -19.88
N ILE A 74 11.47 -0.91 -20.02
CA ILE A 74 12.43 -1.23 -18.95
C ILE A 74 12.25 -0.29 -17.76
N GLN A 75 12.07 1.01 -17.99
CA GLN A 75 11.79 1.97 -16.91
C GLN A 75 10.55 1.57 -16.12
N LYS A 76 9.46 1.18 -16.80
CA LYS A 76 8.25 0.67 -16.15
C LYS A 76 8.51 -0.60 -15.33
N GLN A 77 9.30 -1.53 -15.88
CA GLN A 77 9.69 -2.75 -15.15
C GLN A 77 10.51 -2.45 -13.89
N LEU A 78 11.46 -1.51 -13.97
CA LEU A 78 12.26 -1.07 -12.82
C LEU A 78 11.36 -0.46 -11.74
N VAL A 79 10.49 0.47 -12.11
CA VAL A 79 9.53 1.09 -11.18
C VAL A 79 8.65 0.03 -10.51
N ASN A 80 8.07 -0.88 -11.29
CA ASN A 80 7.22 -1.94 -10.74
C ASN A 80 8.00 -2.90 -9.83
N THR A 81 9.23 -3.23 -10.19
CA THR A 81 10.09 -4.12 -9.38
C THR A 81 10.48 -3.45 -8.07
N CYS A 82 10.87 -2.17 -8.10
CA CYS A 82 11.17 -1.40 -6.90
C CYS A 82 9.93 -1.29 -6.01
N ALA A 83 8.76 -0.97 -6.58
CA ALA A 83 7.51 -0.94 -5.84
C ALA A 83 7.23 -2.28 -5.16
N ALA A 84 7.30 -3.39 -5.89
CA ALA A 84 7.08 -4.73 -5.35
C ALA A 84 8.08 -5.09 -4.24
N LYS A 85 9.38 -4.77 -4.40
CA LYS A 85 10.41 -5.02 -3.39
C LYS A 85 10.25 -4.14 -2.15
N THR A 86 9.90 -2.87 -2.31
CA THR A 86 9.60 -1.96 -1.21
C THR A 86 8.35 -2.42 -0.45
N THR A 87 7.27 -2.79 -1.17
CA THR A 87 6.07 -3.37 -0.55
C THR A 87 6.40 -4.64 0.22
N LEU A 88 7.20 -5.55 -0.34
CA LEU A 88 7.63 -6.76 0.35
C LEU A 88 8.47 -6.45 1.61
N ALA A 89 9.37 -5.47 1.54
CA ALA A 89 10.16 -5.04 2.70
C ALA A 89 9.26 -4.47 3.80
N ILE A 90 8.28 -3.64 3.46
CA ILE A 90 7.29 -3.09 4.38
C ILE A 90 6.44 -4.22 4.99
N ILE A 91 5.95 -5.17 4.19
CA ILE A 91 5.19 -6.34 4.67
C ILE A 91 6.03 -7.16 5.66
N ASN A 92 7.30 -7.40 5.35
CA ASN A 92 8.21 -8.12 6.24
C ASN A 92 8.50 -7.33 7.54
N GLU A 93 8.55 -6.01 7.48
CA GLU A 93 8.74 -5.14 8.64
C GLU A 93 7.51 -5.15 9.56
N ILE A 94 6.30 -5.14 8.98
CA ILE A 94 5.05 -5.33 9.72
C ILE A 94 5.02 -6.73 10.33
N GLY A 95 5.35 -7.76 9.55
CA GLY A 95 5.27 -9.16 9.95
C GLY A 95 3.87 -9.51 10.48
N ASP A 96 3.82 -10.16 11.64
CA ASP A 96 2.59 -10.46 12.37
C ASP A 96 2.29 -9.39 13.45
N SER A 97 2.48 -8.10 13.14
CA SER A 97 2.14 -6.99 14.05
C SER A 97 0.83 -6.31 13.66
N ASN A 98 0.15 -5.74 14.66
CA ASN A 98 -1.11 -5.04 14.43
C ASN A 98 -0.89 -3.82 13.53
N PHE A 99 -1.74 -3.70 12.51
CA PHE A 99 -1.76 -2.56 11.61
C PHE A 99 -3.18 -2.04 11.45
N SER A 100 -3.28 -0.75 11.15
CA SER A 100 -4.49 -0.07 10.77
C SER A 100 -4.37 0.41 9.33
N LEU A 101 -5.46 0.29 8.60
CA LEU A 101 -5.59 0.84 7.25
C LEU A 101 -6.57 2.00 7.32
N MET A 102 -6.17 3.15 6.84
CA MET A 102 -7.11 4.23 6.54
C MET A 102 -7.21 4.30 5.03
N VAL A 103 -8.43 4.20 4.53
CA VAL A 103 -8.68 4.38 3.11
C VAL A 103 -9.57 5.60 2.95
N ASP A 104 -9.08 6.56 2.19
CA ASP A 104 -9.80 7.77 1.83
C ASP A 104 -9.97 7.84 0.32
N GLU A 105 -11.08 8.39 -0.12
CA GLU A 105 -11.40 8.52 -1.53
C GLU A 105 -11.87 9.93 -1.82
N SER A 106 -11.23 10.56 -2.81
CA SER A 106 -11.56 11.91 -3.22
C SER A 106 -11.52 12.04 -4.74
N TRP A 107 -12.18 13.08 -5.27
CA TRP A 107 -12.14 13.41 -6.69
C TRP A 107 -11.08 14.49 -6.95
N ASP A 108 -10.28 14.30 -8.00
CA ASP A 108 -9.36 15.34 -8.47
C ASP A 108 -10.03 16.33 -9.45
N LYS A 109 -9.29 17.36 -9.90
CA LYS A 109 -9.78 18.38 -10.85
C LYS A 109 -10.23 17.81 -12.20
N SER A 110 -9.85 16.57 -12.52
CA SER A 110 -10.26 15.86 -13.72
C SER A 110 -11.44 14.90 -13.50
N ILE A 111 -12.09 14.98 -12.33
CA ILE A 111 -13.22 14.11 -11.93
C ILE A 111 -12.78 12.64 -11.94
N LYS A 112 -11.53 12.39 -11.57
CA LYS A 112 -11.02 11.04 -11.36
C LYS A 112 -11.00 10.74 -9.87
N GLU A 113 -11.53 9.58 -9.51
CA GLU A 113 -11.42 9.04 -8.15
C GLU A 113 -9.97 8.68 -7.86
N GLN A 114 -9.47 9.22 -6.75
CA GLN A 114 -8.18 8.91 -6.18
C GLN A 114 -8.43 8.24 -4.84
N MET A 115 -7.95 7.01 -4.68
CA MET A 115 -8.01 6.27 -3.43
C MET A 115 -6.65 6.35 -2.73
N ALA A 116 -6.61 7.02 -1.59
CA ALA A 116 -5.45 7.05 -0.71
C ALA A 116 -5.56 5.91 0.29
N VAL A 117 -4.63 4.95 0.21
CA VAL A 117 -4.49 3.86 1.18
C VAL A 117 -3.32 4.18 2.09
N ILE A 118 -3.59 4.45 3.35
CA ILE A 118 -2.58 4.71 4.37
C ILE A 118 -2.53 3.51 5.30
N LEU A 119 -1.41 2.80 5.27
CA LEU A 119 -1.11 1.74 6.23
C LEU A 119 -0.31 2.33 7.40
N ARG A 120 -0.85 2.19 8.62
CA ARG A 120 -0.16 2.55 9.87
C ARG A 120 0.01 1.29 10.70
N PHE A 121 1.23 0.89 10.99
CA PHE A 121 1.50 -0.23 11.87
C PHE A 121 2.27 0.26 13.09
N VAL A 122 2.10 -0.42 14.22
CA VAL A 122 2.86 -0.11 15.42
C VAL A 122 4.17 -0.88 15.32
N ASN A 123 5.27 -0.15 15.34
CA ASN A 123 6.59 -0.77 15.41
C ASN A 123 6.67 -1.60 16.72
N LYS A 124 7.19 -2.83 16.64
CA LYS A 124 7.38 -3.73 17.80
C LYS A 124 8.07 -3.05 18.98
N GLN A 125 9.01 -2.14 18.74
CA GLN A 125 9.67 -1.39 19.83
C GLN A 125 8.69 -0.47 20.57
N VAL A 126 7.69 0.08 19.90
CA VAL A 126 6.63 0.90 20.53
C VAL A 126 5.69 0.02 21.34
N LEU A 127 5.33 -1.17 20.85
CA LEU A 127 4.55 -2.14 21.62
C LEU A 127 5.32 -2.57 22.88
N GLU A 128 6.61 -2.87 22.77
CA GLU A 128 7.47 -3.21 23.89
C GLU A 128 7.55 -2.08 24.93
N VAL A 129 7.69 -0.83 24.48
CA VAL A 129 7.66 0.33 25.38
C VAL A 129 6.29 0.49 26.04
N LEU A 130 5.19 0.33 25.31
CA LEU A 130 3.84 0.40 25.88
C LEU A 130 3.61 -0.72 26.91
N GLN A 131 4.08 -1.94 26.63
CA GLN A 131 4.04 -3.06 27.57
C GLN A 131 4.88 -2.78 28.82
N ASN A 132 6.09 -2.24 28.66
CA ASN A 132 6.94 -1.83 29.78
C ASN A 132 6.28 -0.73 30.61
N VAL A 133 5.62 0.26 29.99
CA VAL A 133 4.87 1.30 30.69
C VAL A 133 3.68 0.69 31.44
N CYS A 134 2.96 -0.27 30.84
CA CYS A 134 1.88 -0.99 31.51
C CYS A 134 2.35 -1.77 32.75
N GLN A 135 3.52 -2.40 32.70
CA GLN A 135 4.04 -3.21 33.80
C GLN A 135 4.74 -2.34 34.86
N ASP A 136 5.66 -1.48 34.44
CA ASP A 136 6.64 -0.82 35.31
C ASP A 136 6.42 0.69 35.46
N GLY A 137 5.45 1.28 34.74
CA GLY A 137 5.14 2.70 34.83
C GLY A 137 4.87 3.18 36.27
N SER A 138 5.47 4.30 36.67
CA SER A 138 5.30 4.88 38.00
C SER A 138 3.97 5.62 38.18
N VAL A 139 3.31 6.00 37.08
CA VAL A 139 2.07 6.79 37.05
C VAL A 139 0.89 5.92 36.63
N ALA A 140 -0.12 5.80 37.49
CA ALA A 140 -1.31 4.98 37.26
C ALA A 140 -2.09 5.38 35.99
N ASP A 141 -2.21 6.67 35.71
CA ASP A 141 -2.88 7.16 34.50
C ASP A 141 -2.15 6.74 33.22
N GLN A 142 -0.81 6.78 33.21
CA GLN A 142 -0.01 6.36 32.06
C GLN A 142 -0.13 4.85 31.82
N LYS A 143 -0.17 4.05 32.90
CA LYS A 143 -0.45 2.61 32.85
C LYS A 143 -1.81 2.32 32.23
N GLY A 144 -2.85 3.03 32.68
CA GLY A 144 -4.21 2.90 32.17
C GLY A 144 -4.32 3.29 30.69
N LEU A 145 -3.66 4.37 30.28
CA LEU A 145 -3.64 4.81 28.87
C LEU A 145 -2.91 3.83 27.96
N ALA A 146 -1.72 3.35 28.37
CA ALA A 146 -0.97 2.37 27.59
C ALA A 146 -1.77 1.05 27.44
N SER A 147 -2.42 0.60 28.51
CA SER A 147 -3.25 -0.62 28.49
C SER A 147 -4.49 -0.44 27.61
N SER A 148 -5.16 0.71 27.69
CA SER A 148 -6.30 1.03 26.84
C SER A 148 -5.92 1.15 25.35
N LEU A 149 -4.74 1.69 25.04
CA LEU A 149 -4.25 1.79 23.67
C LEU A 149 -3.94 0.41 23.09
N ILE A 150 -3.22 -0.45 23.82
CA ILE A 150 -2.96 -1.85 23.43
C ILE A 150 -4.30 -2.58 23.20
N SER A 151 -5.23 -2.48 24.15
CA SER A 151 -6.54 -3.14 24.06
C SER A 151 -7.39 -2.66 22.89
N LYS A 152 -7.30 -1.38 22.50
CA LYS A 152 -7.98 -0.88 21.29
C LYS A 152 -7.33 -1.34 19.99
N MET A 153 -6.01 -1.57 20.00
CA MET A 153 -5.25 -2.06 18.85
C MET A 153 -5.38 -3.58 18.66
N GLU A 154 -5.66 -4.32 19.73
CA GLU A 154 -5.85 -5.78 19.78
C GLU A 154 -7.33 -6.13 20.01
N ASN A 155 -8.24 -5.43 19.33
CA ASN A 155 -9.67 -5.72 19.41
C ASN A 155 -10.17 -6.40 18.13
N PHE A 156 -10.89 -7.50 18.30
CA PHE A 156 -11.58 -8.21 17.22
C PHE A 156 -12.43 -7.28 16.35
N GLU A 157 -13.18 -6.35 16.96
CA GLU A 157 -14.04 -5.41 16.22
C GLU A 157 -13.22 -4.56 15.23
N PHE A 158 -12.03 -4.13 15.64
CA PHE A 158 -11.13 -3.37 14.79
C PHE A 158 -10.61 -4.22 13.61
N VAL A 159 -10.17 -5.45 13.90
CA VAL A 159 -9.70 -6.40 12.88
C VAL A 159 -10.80 -6.76 11.89
N PHE A 160 -12.02 -6.94 12.38
CA PHE A 160 -13.20 -7.26 11.57
C PHE A 160 -13.53 -6.11 10.61
N VAL A 161 -13.66 -4.87 11.12
CA VAL A 161 -13.94 -3.69 10.29
C VAL A 161 -12.84 -3.50 9.24
N LEU A 162 -11.58 -3.72 9.61
CA LEU A 162 -10.45 -3.65 8.70
C LEU A 162 -10.58 -4.63 7.52
N HIS A 163 -10.84 -5.92 7.80
CA HIS A 163 -11.00 -6.94 6.76
C HIS A 163 -12.23 -6.69 5.87
N LEU A 164 -13.35 -6.30 6.48
CA LEU A 164 -14.56 -5.95 5.75
C LEU A 164 -14.32 -4.77 4.80
N MET A 165 -13.67 -3.70 5.28
CA MET A 165 -13.35 -2.55 4.44
C MET A 165 -12.41 -2.92 3.30
N MET A 166 -11.40 -3.76 3.52
CA MET A 166 -10.51 -4.23 2.43
C MET A 166 -11.28 -4.95 1.32
N LYS A 167 -12.24 -5.82 1.66
CA LYS A 167 -13.03 -6.56 0.66
C LYS A 167 -13.96 -5.62 -0.12
N VAL A 168 -14.69 -4.75 0.58
CA VAL A 168 -15.64 -3.81 -0.05
C VAL A 168 -14.92 -2.83 -0.96
N LEU A 169 -13.82 -2.24 -0.49
CA LEU A 169 -13.03 -1.30 -1.28
C LEU A 169 -12.32 -1.98 -2.44
N GLY A 170 -11.88 -3.23 -2.29
CA GLY A 170 -11.35 -4.03 -3.40
C GLY A 170 -12.35 -4.20 -4.54
N ILE A 171 -13.59 -4.58 -4.22
CA ILE A 171 -14.67 -4.71 -5.21
C ILE A 171 -14.97 -3.36 -5.87
N LYS A 172 -15.05 -2.28 -5.09
CA LYS A 172 -15.31 -0.92 -5.62
C LYS A 172 -14.16 -0.40 -6.49
N ASN A 173 -12.91 -0.67 -6.13
CA ASN A 173 -11.74 -0.21 -6.87
C ASN A 173 -11.69 -0.77 -8.30
N GLU A 174 -12.12 -2.03 -8.50
CA GLU A 174 -12.27 -2.58 -9.85
C GLU A 174 -13.25 -1.76 -10.69
N LEU A 175 -14.41 -1.42 -10.13
CA LEU A 175 -15.39 -0.54 -10.78
C LEU A 175 -14.79 0.83 -11.10
N SER A 176 -14.14 1.45 -10.10
CA SER A 176 -13.55 2.77 -10.24
C SER A 176 -12.52 2.80 -11.38
N ASN A 177 -11.65 1.79 -11.47
CA ASN A 177 -10.66 1.69 -12.55
C ASN A 177 -11.30 1.58 -13.93
N VAL A 178 -12.43 0.85 -14.05
CA VAL A 178 -13.12 0.69 -15.33
C VAL A 178 -13.87 1.98 -15.71
N LEU A 179 -14.57 2.61 -14.77
CA LEU A 179 -15.26 3.89 -14.96
C LEU A 179 -14.34 5.02 -15.43
N GLN A 180 -13.06 4.95 -15.07
CA GLN A 180 -12.05 5.96 -15.42
C GLN A 180 -11.43 5.79 -16.82
N GLN A 181 -11.78 4.76 -17.58
CA GLN A 181 -11.30 4.57 -18.96
C GLN A 181 -11.94 5.60 -19.92
N LYS A 182 -11.17 6.08 -20.91
CA LYS A 182 -11.60 7.17 -21.82
C LYS A 182 -12.70 6.75 -22.80
N ASP A 183 -12.92 5.46 -22.96
CA ASP A 183 -13.76 4.80 -23.96
C ASP A 183 -14.96 4.06 -23.33
N GLN A 184 -15.40 4.50 -22.14
CA GLN A 184 -16.54 3.88 -21.47
C GLN A 184 -17.86 4.08 -22.20
N ASN A 185 -18.62 2.99 -22.33
CA ASN A 185 -19.98 2.96 -22.86
C ASN A 185 -20.97 2.84 -21.70
N ILE A 186 -21.96 3.72 -21.62
CA ILE A 186 -22.97 3.75 -20.56
C ILE A 186 -23.66 2.39 -20.32
N VAL A 187 -23.87 1.59 -21.37
CA VAL A 187 -24.47 0.25 -21.26
C VAL A 187 -23.51 -0.72 -20.57
N ASN A 188 -22.21 -0.67 -20.90
CA ASN A 188 -21.19 -1.48 -20.24
C ASN A 188 -20.98 -1.02 -18.80
N THR A 189 -21.05 0.30 -18.55
CA THR A 189 -20.99 0.88 -17.22
C THR A 189 -22.12 0.37 -16.32
N MET A 190 -23.36 0.32 -16.80
CA MET A 190 -24.49 -0.21 -16.04
C MET A 190 -24.29 -1.69 -15.68
N ALA A 191 -23.84 -2.51 -16.63
CA ALA A 191 -23.56 -3.92 -16.37
C ALA A 191 -22.46 -4.13 -15.30
N LEU A 192 -21.47 -3.24 -15.25
CA LEU A 192 -20.42 -3.26 -14.21
C LEU A 192 -20.94 -2.83 -12.85
N VAL A 193 -21.81 -1.83 -12.79
CA VAL A 193 -22.48 -1.43 -11.54
C VAL A 193 -23.32 -2.58 -11.00
N ASP A 194 -24.06 -3.28 -11.86
CA ASP A 194 -24.82 -4.47 -11.47
C ASP A 194 -23.89 -5.58 -10.97
N THR A 195 -22.77 -5.84 -11.66
CA THR A 195 -21.77 -6.83 -11.24
C THR A 195 -21.19 -6.52 -9.86
N VAL A 196 -20.90 -5.24 -9.57
CA VAL A 196 -20.36 -4.79 -8.28
C VAL A 196 -21.40 -4.92 -7.18
N LYS A 197 -22.64 -4.54 -7.47
CA LYS A 197 -23.77 -4.73 -6.56
C LYS A 197 -23.95 -6.21 -6.23
N ASP A 198 -23.92 -7.08 -7.23
CA ASP A 198 -24.05 -8.52 -7.04
C ASP A 198 -22.91 -9.08 -6.19
N ARG A 199 -21.67 -8.62 -6.39
CA ARG A 199 -20.52 -9.04 -5.57
C ARG A 199 -20.59 -8.55 -4.12
N ILE A 200 -21.08 -7.34 -3.88
CA ILE A 200 -21.29 -6.83 -2.51
C ILE A 200 -22.43 -7.60 -1.85
N GLN A 201 -23.48 -7.93 -2.61
CA GLN A 201 -24.60 -8.72 -2.12
C GLN A 201 -24.16 -10.16 -1.80
N ASP A 202 -23.37 -10.78 -2.67
CA ASP A 202 -22.79 -12.09 -2.46
C ASP A 202 -21.86 -12.13 -1.25
N LEU A 203 -21.05 -11.08 -1.05
CA LEU A 203 -20.22 -10.93 0.16
C LEU A 203 -21.07 -10.95 1.44
N ARG A 204 -22.25 -10.32 1.40
CA ARG A 204 -23.18 -10.25 2.53
C ARG A 204 -23.94 -11.55 2.76
N ASP A 205 -24.44 -12.17 1.69
CA ASP A 205 -25.42 -13.24 1.79
C ASP A 205 -24.79 -14.63 1.83
N ASN A 206 -23.66 -14.83 1.14
CA ASN A 206 -23.05 -16.15 0.94
C ASN A 206 -21.63 -16.26 1.49
N ARG A 207 -20.87 -15.15 1.54
CA ARG A 207 -19.44 -15.19 1.89
C ARG A 207 -19.13 -14.62 3.27
N TRP A 208 -20.15 -14.50 4.11
CA TRP A 208 -19.99 -14.09 5.50
C TRP A 208 -19.07 -15.04 6.27
N ASP A 209 -19.29 -16.35 6.12
CA ASP A 209 -18.51 -17.37 6.84
C ASP A 209 -17.04 -17.37 6.40
N GLU A 210 -16.78 -17.22 5.09
CA GLU A 210 -15.41 -17.07 4.56
C GLU A 210 -14.71 -15.83 5.15
N LEU A 211 -15.40 -14.68 5.19
CA LEU A 211 -14.86 -13.45 5.78
C LEU A 211 -14.58 -13.63 7.26
N LEU A 212 -15.50 -14.30 7.98
CA LEU A 212 -15.35 -14.53 9.40
C LEU A 212 -14.19 -15.48 9.71
N GLU A 213 -14.03 -16.55 8.93
CA GLU A 213 -12.91 -17.48 9.04
C GLU A 213 -11.56 -16.78 8.77
N GLU A 214 -11.48 -15.92 7.76
CA GLU A 214 -10.30 -15.09 7.50
C GLU A 214 -9.98 -14.16 8.69
N VAL A 215 -10.99 -13.51 9.27
CA VAL A 215 -10.83 -12.63 10.44
C VAL A 215 -10.39 -13.41 11.68
N GLN A 216 -10.99 -14.58 11.94
CA GLN A 216 -10.64 -15.44 13.06
C GLN A 216 -9.21 -15.96 12.93
N SER A 217 -8.83 -16.45 11.75
CA SER A 217 -7.46 -16.89 11.46
C SER A 217 -6.44 -15.77 11.67
N PHE A 218 -6.78 -14.54 11.27
CA PHE A 218 -5.96 -13.38 11.56
C PHE A 218 -5.84 -13.12 13.06
N CYS A 219 -6.96 -13.10 13.79
CA CYS A 219 -6.99 -12.89 15.24
C CYS A 219 -6.18 -13.95 16.00
N ASP A 220 -6.28 -15.23 15.62
CA ASP A 220 -5.52 -16.33 16.23
C ASP A 220 -4.01 -16.12 16.10
N ARG A 221 -3.55 -15.73 14.90
CA ARG A 221 -2.14 -15.40 14.65
C ARG A 221 -1.66 -14.20 15.46
N MET A 222 -2.55 -13.25 15.72
CA MET A 222 -2.29 -12.03 16.47
C MET A 222 -2.53 -12.17 17.98
N TYR A 223 -2.88 -13.38 18.45
CA TYR A 223 -3.29 -13.63 19.84
C TYR A 223 -4.41 -12.69 20.32
N THR A 224 -5.24 -12.20 19.39
CA THR A 224 -6.38 -11.34 19.67
C THR A 224 -7.56 -12.19 20.12
N PRO A 225 -8.17 -11.94 21.30
CA PRO A 225 -9.32 -12.71 21.74
C PRO A 225 -10.48 -12.61 20.76
N VAL A 226 -10.90 -13.76 20.22
CA VAL A 226 -12.11 -13.86 19.39
C VAL A 226 -13.32 -13.97 20.31
N PRO A 227 -14.28 -13.04 20.25
CA PRO A 227 -15.50 -13.13 21.04
C PRO A 227 -16.37 -14.29 20.54
N ASN A 228 -17.08 -14.95 21.45
CA ASN A 228 -18.09 -15.91 21.05
C ASN A 228 -19.27 -15.19 20.40
N ILE A 229 -19.46 -15.39 19.11
CA ILE A 229 -20.51 -14.72 18.32
C ILE A 229 -21.91 -15.31 18.62
N GLU A 230 -21.97 -16.49 19.23
CA GLU A 230 -23.21 -17.11 19.68
C GLU A 230 -23.67 -16.59 21.06
N ASP A 231 -22.83 -15.83 21.77
CA ASP A 231 -23.21 -15.26 23.06
C ASP A 231 -24.25 -14.15 22.87
N LYS A 232 -25.29 -14.18 23.71
CA LYS A 232 -26.35 -13.15 23.67
C LYS A 232 -25.73 -11.79 24.04
N ILE A 233 -25.83 -10.83 23.12
CA ILE A 233 -25.48 -9.43 23.39
C ILE A 233 -26.34 -8.95 24.57
N PRO A 234 -25.73 -8.52 25.70
CA PRO A 234 -26.51 -7.97 26.80
C PRO A 234 -27.21 -6.70 26.31
N VAL A 235 -28.54 -6.70 26.38
CA VAL A 235 -29.35 -5.53 26.04
C VAL A 235 -28.98 -4.42 27.02
N GLN A 236 -28.20 -3.45 26.55
CA GLN A 236 -27.83 -2.29 27.34
C GLN A 236 -29.10 -1.45 27.53
N GLY A 237 -29.74 -1.60 28.70
CA GLY A 237 -30.93 -0.84 29.05
C GLY A 237 -30.62 0.65 29.00
N ARG A 238 -31.34 1.39 28.15
CA ARG A 238 -31.31 2.86 28.19
C ARG A 238 -31.71 3.28 29.61
N SER A 239 -30.81 3.97 30.31
CA SER A 239 -31.12 4.63 31.56
C SER A 239 -32.35 5.52 31.34
N ARG A 240 -33.45 5.22 32.02
CA ARG A 240 -34.59 6.12 32.12
C ARG A 240 -34.10 7.32 32.94
N HIS A 241 -33.97 8.47 32.30
CA HIS A 241 -33.99 9.74 33.04
C HIS A 241 -35.40 9.87 33.63
N GLU A 242 -35.54 9.51 34.90
CA GLU A 242 -36.67 9.96 35.72
C GLU A 242 -36.42 11.42 36.09
N GLY A 243 -37.33 12.28 35.63
CA GLY A 243 -37.53 13.64 36.10
C GLY A 243 -38.98 13.81 36.51
#